data_AF-A0A4Y8Q8X6-F1
#
_entry.id   AF-A0A4Y8Q8X6-F1
#
_cell.length_a   1.000
_cell.length_b   1.000
_cell.length_c   1.000
_cell.angle_alpha   90.00
_cell.angle_beta   90.00
_cell.angle_gamma   90.00
#
_symmetry.space_group_name_H-M   'P 1'
#
loop_
_entity.id
_entity.type
_entity.pdbx_description
1 polymer ?
#
loop_
_entity_poly.entity_id
_entity_poly.type
_entity_poly.pdbx_seq_one_letter_code
_entity_poly.pdbx_strand_id
1 'polypeptide(L)'
;MLRKVAALMLPFYAKIAANRTYAAAWARAVREADLSAMEKLLRTVLPPRQPLAGLATNGIGYFIDIPFPKPVYLYTNATSLRPGQVQFTFSASIHRQIAAAVLPFYRELAGNPRYAAQLAVAIRRGRRILAEKLVRSLVTTRRLKSVQLEWSGVLLGFQYPSSPYVYYNELFREYVK
;
A
#
# COMPACT_ATOMS: atom_id res chain seq x y z
N MET A 1 5.70 -14.15 -0.88
CA MET A 1 5.30 -13.01 -0.03
C MET A 1 4.53 -11.99 -0.83
N LEU A 2 5.19 -11.25 -1.75
CA LEU A 2 4.57 -10.21 -2.58
C LEU A 2 3.22 -10.60 -3.17
N ARG A 3 3.11 -11.78 -3.81
CA ARG A 3 1.85 -12.29 -4.37
C ARG A 3 0.73 -12.42 -3.35
N LYS A 4 1.04 -12.97 -2.16
CA LYS A 4 0.05 -13.20 -1.10
C LYS A 4 -0.44 -11.87 -0.53
N VAL A 5 0.47 -10.94 -0.27
CA VAL A 5 0.10 -9.58 0.17
C VAL A 5 -0.74 -8.88 -0.89
N ALA A 6 -0.31 -8.96 -2.16
CA ALA A 6 -1.02 -8.31 -3.24
C ALA A 6 -2.45 -8.86 -3.41
N ALA A 7 -2.60 -10.19 -3.38
CA ALA A 7 -3.90 -10.84 -3.46
C ALA A 7 -4.81 -10.43 -2.30
N LEU A 8 -4.26 -10.32 -1.08
CA LEU A 8 -5.03 -9.94 0.09
C LEU A 8 -5.47 -8.47 0.06
N MET A 9 -4.60 -7.58 -0.42
CA MET A 9 -4.87 -6.14 -0.47
C MET A 9 -5.68 -5.72 -1.70
N LEU A 10 -5.80 -6.59 -2.71
CA LEU A 10 -6.48 -6.27 -3.96
C LEU A 10 -7.96 -5.88 -3.76
N PRO A 11 -8.79 -6.61 -2.97
CA PRO A 11 -10.16 -6.21 -2.69
C PRO A 11 -10.25 -4.86 -1.98
N PHE A 12 -9.32 -4.57 -1.08
CA PHE A 12 -9.25 -3.30 -0.36
C PHE A 12 -9.00 -2.12 -1.31
N TYR A 13 -7.95 -2.20 -2.14
CA TYR A 13 -7.69 -1.16 -3.14
C TYR A 13 -8.82 -1.02 -4.16
N ALA A 14 -9.45 -2.13 -4.56
CA ALA A 14 -10.60 -2.09 -5.45
C ALA A 14 -11.78 -1.34 -4.82
N LYS A 15 -12.09 -1.62 -3.55
CA LYS A 15 -13.17 -0.95 -2.81
C LYS A 15 -12.89 0.53 -2.61
N ILE A 16 -11.67 0.91 -2.22
CA ILE A 16 -11.26 2.31 -2.09
C ILE A 16 -11.46 3.03 -3.44
N ALA A 17 -10.90 2.50 -4.53
CA ALA A 17 -10.99 3.12 -5.84
C ALA A 17 -12.45 3.32 -6.31
N ALA A 18 -13.29 2.30 -6.16
CA ALA A 18 -14.65 2.28 -6.71
C ALA A 18 -15.70 2.98 -5.83
N ASN A 19 -15.58 2.95 -4.50
CA ASN A 19 -16.63 3.40 -3.59
C ASN A 19 -16.22 4.66 -2.81
N ARG A 20 -16.84 5.79 -3.17
CA ARG A 20 -16.58 7.10 -2.56
C ARG A 20 -16.86 7.13 -1.05
N THR A 21 -18.00 6.57 -0.63
CA THR A 21 -18.43 6.53 0.77
C THR A 21 -17.48 5.69 1.61
N TYR A 22 -17.08 4.52 1.12
CA TYR A 22 -16.11 3.65 1.78
C TYR A 22 -14.75 4.35 1.94
N ALA A 23 -14.24 4.99 0.89
CA ALA A 23 -12.98 5.72 0.95
C ALA A 23 -13.05 6.95 1.89
N ALA A 24 -14.18 7.65 1.93
CA ALA A 24 -14.38 8.76 2.85
C ALA A 24 -14.40 8.28 4.31
N ALA A 25 -15.09 7.17 4.60
CA ALA A 25 -15.12 6.56 5.92
C ALA A 25 -13.73 6.06 6.34
N TRP A 26 -13.00 5.40 5.43
CA TRP A 26 -11.63 4.95 5.69
C TRP A 26 -10.71 6.12 6.01
N ALA A 27 -10.69 7.16 5.15
CA ALA A 27 -9.84 8.32 5.36
C ALA A 27 -10.20 9.09 6.63
N ARG A 28 -11.49 9.13 7.01
CA ARG A 28 -11.93 9.69 8.29
C ARG A 28 -11.36 8.90 9.46
N ALA A 29 -11.51 7.57 9.46
CA ALA A 29 -10.98 6.71 10.51
C ALA A 29 -9.46 6.81 10.64
N VAL A 30 -8.73 6.92 9.51
CA VAL A 30 -7.29 7.20 9.50
C VAL A 30 -6.98 8.53 10.19
N ARG A 31 -7.66 9.62 9.82
CA ARG A 31 -7.45 10.94 10.42
C ARG A 31 -7.80 10.97 11.91
N GLU A 32 -8.85 10.27 12.33
CA GLU A 32 -9.28 10.22 13.73
C GLU A 32 -8.48 9.20 14.56
N ALA A 33 -7.50 8.52 13.94
CA ALA A 33 -6.76 7.40 14.52
C ALA A 33 -7.67 6.28 15.09
N ASP A 34 -8.86 6.11 14.51
CA ASP A 34 -9.84 5.12 14.93
C ASP A 34 -9.53 3.75 14.30
N LEU A 35 -8.65 3.01 14.97
CA LEU A 35 -8.26 1.65 14.58
C LEU A 35 -9.45 0.68 14.53
N SER A 36 -10.46 0.88 15.38
CA SER A 36 -11.64 0.01 15.43
C SER A 36 -12.50 0.19 14.18
N ALA A 37 -12.73 1.44 13.77
CA ALA A 37 -13.44 1.73 12.52
C ALA A 37 -12.65 1.28 11.29
N MET A 38 -11.32 1.48 11.28
CA MET A 38 -10.46 0.98 10.21
C MET A 38 -10.54 -0.55 10.11
N GLU A 39 -10.40 -1.29 11.22
CA GLU A 39 -10.50 -2.74 11.20
C GLU A 39 -11.88 -3.17 10.70
N LYS A 40 -12.97 -2.59 11.24
CA LYS A 40 -14.33 -2.91 10.80
C LYS A 40 -14.51 -2.74 9.29
N LEU A 41 -14.02 -1.64 8.72
CA LEU A 41 -14.07 -1.39 7.27
C LEU A 41 -13.24 -2.41 6.50
N LEU A 42 -11.99 -2.65 6.92
CA LEU A 42 -11.09 -3.60 6.27
C LEU A 42 -11.70 -5.01 6.25
N ARG A 43 -12.31 -5.45 7.35
CA ARG A 43 -12.99 -6.76 7.47
C ARG A 43 -14.13 -6.95 6.47
N THR A 44 -14.75 -5.88 5.97
CA THR A 44 -15.81 -5.99 4.93
C THR A 44 -15.30 -6.42 3.56
N VAL A 45 -13.99 -6.33 3.32
CA VAL A 45 -13.37 -6.64 2.02
C VAL A 45 -12.37 -7.79 2.07
N LEU A 46 -11.88 -8.15 3.27
CA LEU A 46 -10.97 -9.27 3.42
C LEU A 46 -11.72 -10.61 3.46
N PRO A 47 -11.07 -11.72 3.06
CA PRO A 47 -11.61 -13.06 3.28
C PRO A 47 -11.96 -13.30 4.77
N PRO A 48 -13.04 -14.02 5.06
CA PRO A 48 -13.41 -14.35 6.44
C PRO A 48 -12.25 -15.00 7.20
N ARG A 49 -12.05 -14.60 8.46
CA ARG A 49 -11.00 -15.12 9.35
C ARG A 49 -9.56 -14.92 8.86
N GLN A 50 -9.32 -14.07 7.85
CA GLN A 50 -7.96 -13.73 7.47
C GLN A 50 -7.20 -13.13 8.67
N PRO A 51 -6.08 -13.73 9.11
CA PRO A 51 -5.29 -13.15 10.19
C PRO A 51 -4.61 -11.87 9.73
N LEU A 52 -4.64 -10.86 10.60
CA LEU A 52 -3.86 -9.63 10.52
C LEU A 52 -2.89 -9.65 11.71
N ALA A 53 -1.62 -9.32 11.46
CA ALA A 53 -0.63 -9.21 12.51
C ALA A 53 -0.73 -7.86 13.23
N GLY A 54 -1.19 -6.83 12.53
CA GLY A 54 -1.28 -5.47 13.04
C GLY A 54 -2.04 -4.55 12.10
N LEU A 55 -2.60 -3.51 12.69
CA LEU A 55 -3.18 -2.37 12.01
C LEU A 55 -2.76 -1.12 12.78
N ALA A 56 -2.11 -0.18 12.10
CA ALA A 56 -1.62 1.04 12.72
C ALA A 56 -1.95 2.28 11.87
N THR A 57 -2.05 3.42 12.53
CA THR A 57 -2.24 4.74 11.91
C THR A 57 -1.67 5.84 12.81
N ASN A 58 -1.27 6.94 12.21
CA ASN A 58 -0.77 8.14 12.87
C ASN A 58 -1.50 9.42 12.39
N GLY A 59 -2.75 9.30 11.90
CA GLY A 59 -3.53 10.44 11.39
C GLY A 59 -3.20 10.86 9.95
N ILE A 60 -2.04 10.43 9.42
CA ILE A 60 -1.55 10.80 8.07
C ILE A 60 -1.25 9.59 7.18
N GLY A 61 -1.59 8.40 7.65
CA GLY A 61 -1.37 7.16 6.92
C GLY A 61 -1.86 5.95 7.69
N TYR A 62 -1.79 4.80 7.05
CA TYR A 62 -2.09 3.51 7.67
C TYR A 62 -1.04 2.47 7.30
N PHE A 63 -0.88 1.48 8.17
CA PHE A 63 -0.03 0.31 7.99
C PHE A 63 -0.86 -0.94 8.31
N ILE A 64 -0.88 -1.89 7.38
CA ILE A 64 -1.59 -3.17 7.52
C ILE A 64 -0.53 -4.27 7.47
N ASP A 65 -0.36 -4.97 8.59
CA ASP A 65 0.66 -6.01 8.72
C ASP A 65 0.06 -7.39 8.50
N ILE A 66 0.66 -8.12 7.57
CA ILE A 66 0.22 -9.45 7.18
C ILE A 66 1.21 -10.45 7.75
N PRO A 67 0.74 -11.47 8.51
CA PRO A 67 1.62 -12.44 9.13
C PRO A 67 2.22 -13.38 8.08
N PHE A 68 3.49 -13.72 8.27
CA PHE A 68 4.21 -14.74 7.52
C PHE A 68 5.00 -15.66 8.45
N PRO A 69 5.22 -16.93 8.09
CA PRO A 69 6.09 -17.83 8.84
C PRO A 69 7.52 -17.28 8.98
N LYS A 70 8.27 -17.82 9.95
CA LYS A 70 9.71 -17.59 10.07
C LYS A 70 10.41 -17.87 8.72
N PRO A 71 11.45 -17.10 8.35
CA PRO A 71 12.06 -15.99 9.09
C PRO A 71 11.41 -14.62 8.81
N VAL A 72 10.30 -14.56 8.06
CA VAL A 72 9.74 -13.31 7.52
C VAL A 72 8.96 -12.53 8.58
N TYR A 73 8.17 -13.24 9.40
CA TYR A 73 7.27 -12.73 10.45
C TYR A 73 6.12 -11.85 9.95
N LEU A 74 6.43 -10.72 9.32
CA LEU A 74 5.44 -9.76 8.87
C LEU A 74 5.80 -9.16 7.52
N TYR A 75 4.78 -8.72 6.80
CA TYR A 75 4.93 -7.92 5.60
C TYR A 75 3.84 -6.85 5.60
N THR A 76 4.26 -5.61 5.46
CA THR A 76 3.43 -4.43 5.63
C THR A 76 2.97 -3.89 4.28
N ASN A 77 1.69 -3.52 4.24
CA ASN A 77 1.13 -2.70 3.18
C ASN A 77 0.65 -1.37 3.75
N ALA A 78 1.11 -0.26 3.19
CA ALA A 78 0.80 1.05 3.73
C ALA A 78 0.41 2.05 2.65
N THR A 79 -0.34 3.06 3.06
CA THR A 79 -0.37 4.34 2.35
C THR A 79 -0.25 5.46 3.36
N SER A 80 0.78 6.27 3.20
CA SER A 80 1.16 7.27 4.21
C SER A 80 1.69 8.55 3.60
N LEU A 81 1.71 9.60 4.41
CA LEU A 81 2.57 10.76 4.24
C LEU A 81 3.78 10.61 5.16
N ARG A 82 4.92 11.21 4.80
CA ARG A 82 6.10 11.21 5.68
C ARG A 82 5.82 12.01 6.96
N PRO A 83 6.22 11.51 8.15
CA PRO A 83 6.10 12.25 9.41
C PRO A 83 6.84 13.59 9.39
N GLY A 84 6.42 14.52 10.25
CA GLY A 84 7.08 15.82 10.43
C GLY A 84 6.54 16.94 9.53
N GLN A 85 5.54 16.65 8.67
CA GLN A 85 4.99 17.65 7.75
C GLN A 85 3.60 18.17 8.13
N VAL A 86 2.78 17.39 8.86
CA VAL A 86 1.45 17.74 9.45
C VAL A 86 0.88 16.54 10.23
N GLN A 87 -0.17 16.75 11.05
CA GLN A 87 -1.05 15.69 11.57
C GLN A 87 -2.46 15.82 10.96
N PHE A 88 -3.20 14.71 10.85
CA PHE A 88 -4.65 14.68 10.51
C PHE A 88 -5.06 15.12 9.09
N THR A 89 -4.24 14.93 8.06
CA THR A 89 -4.51 15.43 6.69
C THR A 89 -4.75 14.36 5.61
N PHE A 90 -5.00 13.10 5.99
CA PHE A 90 -5.17 12.02 5.02
C PHE A 90 -6.39 12.25 4.10
N SER A 91 -6.16 12.41 2.79
CA SER A 91 -7.22 12.73 1.82
C SER A 91 -7.85 11.50 1.18
N ALA A 92 -9.17 11.39 1.30
CA ALA A 92 -9.95 10.34 0.65
C ALA A 92 -9.82 10.41 -0.88
N SER A 93 -9.90 11.60 -1.48
CA SER A 93 -9.87 11.77 -2.93
C SER A 93 -8.51 11.40 -3.53
N ILE A 94 -7.41 11.69 -2.82
CA ILE A 94 -6.06 11.30 -3.23
C ILE A 94 -5.89 9.79 -3.04
N HIS A 95 -6.30 9.23 -1.90
CA HIS A 95 -6.20 7.79 -1.65
C HIS A 95 -6.95 6.96 -2.70
N ARG A 96 -8.13 7.41 -3.14
CA ARG A 96 -8.87 6.80 -4.26
C ARG A 96 -8.09 6.80 -5.57
N GLN A 97 -7.45 7.92 -5.90
CA GLN A 97 -6.65 8.03 -7.12
C GLN A 97 -5.40 7.15 -7.06
N ILE A 98 -4.75 7.07 -5.89
CA ILE A 98 -3.62 6.16 -5.67
C ILE A 98 -4.08 4.71 -5.81
N ALA A 99 -5.17 4.33 -5.14
CA ALA A 99 -5.74 2.99 -5.21
C ALA A 99 -6.04 2.59 -6.66
N ALA A 100 -6.69 3.47 -7.43
CA ALA A 100 -6.94 3.24 -8.84
C ALA A 100 -5.66 3.06 -9.66
N ALA A 101 -4.63 3.87 -9.39
CA ALA A 101 -3.35 3.81 -10.09
C ALA A 101 -2.53 2.55 -9.78
N VAL A 102 -2.61 2.03 -8.55
CA VAL A 102 -1.86 0.84 -8.16
C VAL A 102 -2.61 -0.47 -8.45
N LEU A 103 -3.93 -0.44 -8.70
CA LEU A 103 -4.71 -1.65 -8.95
C LEU A 103 -4.12 -2.58 -10.04
N PRO A 104 -3.69 -2.10 -11.23
CA PRO A 104 -3.05 -2.96 -12.22
C PRO A 104 -1.78 -3.63 -11.69
N PHE A 105 -0.97 -2.90 -10.92
CA PHE A 105 0.22 -3.42 -10.27
C PHE A 105 -0.09 -4.54 -9.26
N TYR A 106 -1.09 -4.34 -8.40
CA TYR A 106 -1.49 -5.37 -7.42
C TYR A 106 -2.13 -6.60 -8.10
N ARG A 107 -2.90 -6.41 -9.18
CA ARG A 107 -3.46 -7.52 -9.98
C ARG A 107 -2.34 -8.37 -10.60
N GLU A 108 -1.39 -7.73 -11.27
CA GLU A 108 -0.28 -8.44 -11.89
C GLU A 108 0.60 -9.14 -10.85
N LEU A 109 0.86 -8.46 -9.72
CA LEU A 109 1.65 -9.02 -8.64
C LEU A 109 0.97 -10.23 -7.99
N ALA A 110 -0.36 -10.25 -7.88
CA ALA A 110 -1.11 -11.39 -7.37
C ALA A 110 -1.16 -12.55 -8.40
N GLY A 111 -1.51 -12.22 -9.64
CA GLY A 111 -1.89 -13.17 -10.69
C GLY A 111 -0.74 -13.72 -11.54
N ASN A 112 0.37 -12.99 -11.70
CA ASN A 112 1.48 -13.40 -12.57
C ASN A 112 2.73 -13.79 -11.73
N PRO A 113 3.02 -15.10 -11.57
CA PRO A 113 4.15 -15.56 -10.78
C PRO A 113 5.51 -15.10 -11.33
N ARG A 114 5.64 -14.98 -12.66
CA ARG A 114 6.90 -14.57 -13.31
C ARG A 114 7.18 -13.09 -13.03
N TYR A 115 6.18 -12.23 -13.20
CA TYR A 115 6.29 -10.81 -12.85
C TYR A 115 6.67 -10.64 -11.38
N ALA A 116 5.96 -11.33 -10.48
CA ALA A 116 6.24 -11.27 -9.04
C ALA A 116 7.65 -11.76 -8.69
N ALA A 117 8.15 -12.81 -9.35
CA ALA A 117 9.51 -13.31 -9.16
C ALA A 117 10.55 -12.30 -9.66
N GLN A 118 10.34 -11.67 -10.81
CA GLN A 118 11.23 -10.64 -11.34
C GLN A 118 11.30 -9.43 -10.42
N LEU A 119 10.16 -8.95 -9.90
CA LEU A 119 10.13 -7.85 -8.94
C LEU A 119 10.84 -8.24 -7.64
N ALA A 120 10.58 -9.44 -7.11
CA ALA A 120 11.27 -9.93 -5.91
C ALA A 120 12.79 -10.01 -6.10
N VAL A 121 13.26 -10.46 -7.27
CA VAL A 121 14.70 -10.47 -7.61
C VAL A 121 15.24 -9.04 -7.69
N ALA A 122 14.49 -8.11 -8.28
CA ALA A 122 14.89 -6.72 -8.38
C ALA A 122 15.07 -6.08 -6.99
N ILE A 123 14.10 -6.29 -6.09
CA ILE A 123 14.16 -5.84 -4.69
C ILE A 123 15.36 -6.46 -3.98
N ARG A 124 15.47 -7.79 -3.98
CA ARG A 124 16.53 -8.52 -3.25
C ARG A 124 17.94 -8.16 -3.71
N ARG A 125 18.12 -7.85 -5.00
CA ARG A 125 19.43 -7.50 -5.59
C ARG A 125 19.66 -5.99 -5.68
N GLY A 126 18.79 -5.14 -5.12
CA GLY A 126 18.93 -3.68 -5.19
C GLY A 126 18.85 -3.12 -6.62
N ARG A 127 18.22 -3.83 -7.57
CA ARG A 127 18.14 -3.41 -8.98
C ARG A 127 17.03 -2.37 -9.17
N ARG A 128 17.29 -1.15 -8.71
CA ARG A 128 16.34 -0.03 -8.72
C ARG A 128 15.73 0.24 -10.10
N ILE A 129 16.56 0.30 -11.15
CA ILE A 129 16.09 0.57 -12.52
C ILE A 129 15.11 -0.51 -13.00
N LEU A 130 15.39 -1.77 -12.70
CA LEU A 130 14.51 -2.88 -13.06
C LEU A 130 13.18 -2.80 -12.30
N ALA A 131 13.23 -2.56 -10.98
CA ALA A 131 12.02 -2.40 -10.17
C ALA A 131 11.17 -1.22 -10.66
N GLU A 132 11.79 -0.09 -10.96
CA GLU A 132 11.11 1.09 -11.52
C GLU A 132 10.45 0.77 -12.86
N LYS A 133 11.15 0.09 -13.78
CA LYS A 133 10.59 -0.32 -15.07
C LYS A 133 9.37 -1.22 -14.91
N LEU A 134 9.46 -2.24 -14.05
CA LEU A 134 8.37 -3.18 -13.77
C LEU A 134 7.16 -2.48 -13.14
N VAL A 135 7.38 -1.56 -12.21
CA VAL A 135 6.29 -0.80 -11.58
C VAL A 135 5.65 0.14 -12.60
N ARG A 136 6.44 0.92 -13.33
CA ARG A 136 5.94 1.95 -14.27
C ARG A 136 5.25 1.34 -15.49
N SER A 137 5.52 0.08 -15.84
CA SER A 137 4.75 -0.61 -16.88
C SER A 137 3.29 -0.87 -16.47
N LEU A 138 2.95 -0.77 -15.19
CA LEU A 138 1.60 -1.01 -14.67
C LEU A 138 0.99 0.23 -13.98
N VAL A 139 1.82 1.05 -13.34
CA VAL A 139 1.42 2.30 -12.71
C VAL A 139 1.80 3.46 -13.64
N THR A 140 0.92 3.75 -14.59
CA THR A 140 1.20 4.66 -15.73
C THR A 140 0.87 6.13 -15.45
N THR A 141 0.28 6.45 -14.29
CA THR A 141 -0.10 7.82 -13.95
C THR A 141 1.12 8.74 -13.82
N ARG A 142 1.01 9.95 -14.39
CA ARG A 142 2.02 11.03 -14.24
C ARG A 142 2.17 11.53 -12.79
N ARG A 143 1.24 11.12 -11.92
CA ARG A 143 1.28 11.41 -10.48
C ARG A 143 2.32 10.56 -9.76
N LEU A 144 2.72 9.40 -10.30
CA LEU A 144 3.82 8.60 -9.78
C LEU A 144 5.16 9.29 -10.09
N LYS A 145 5.75 9.91 -9.07
CA LYS A 145 7.00 10.67 -9.19
C LYS A 145 8.22 9.82 -8.89
N SER A 146 8.14 8.91 -7.93
CA SER A 146 9.28 8.07 -7.57
C SER A 146 8.89 6.62 -7.34
N VAL A 147 9.82 5.72 -7.69
CA VAL A 147 9.83 4.32 -7.27
C VAL A 147 11.14 4.10 -6.52
N GLN A 148 11.04 3.72 -5.26
CA GLN A 148 12.18 3.51 -4.38
C GLN A 148 12.19 2.07 -3.88
N LEU A 149 13.39 1.52 -3.71
CA LEU A 149 13.59 0.28 -2.96
C LEU A 149 13.90 0.68 -1.53
N GLU A 150 13.08 0.25 -0.59
CA GLU A 150 13.30 0.48 0.84
C GLU A 150 13.03 -0.81 1.58
N TRP A 151 13.89 -1.11 2.55
CA TRP A 151 13.94 -2.41 3.23
C TRP A 151 13.91 -3.57 2.23
N SER A 152 13.07 -4.59 2.46
CA SER A 152 12.81 -5.66 1.48
C SER A 152 11.54 -5.41 0.67
N GLY A 153 11.35 -4.17 0.18
CA GLY A 153 10.10 -3.72 -0.45
C GLY A 153 10.23 -2.69 -1.57
N VAL A 154 9.09 -2.09 -1.90
CA VAL A 154 8.96 -0.98 -2.85
C VAL A 154 8.09 0.13 -2.26
N LEU A 155 8.50 1.38 -2.49
CA LEU A 155 7.74 2.58 -2.16
C LEU A 155 7.45 3.38 -3.43
N LEU A 156 6.19 3.75 -3.59
CA LEU A 156 5.66 4.46 -4.76
C LEU A 156 5.22 5.84 -4.31
N GLY A 157 6.01 6.87 -4.64
CA GLY A 157 5.73 8.25 -4.27
C GLY A 157 4.82 8.94 -5.29
N PHE A 158 3.65 9.37 -4.87
CA PHE A 158 2.65 10.08 -5.66
C PHE A 158 2.51 11.54 -5.23
N GLN A 159 2.53 12.45 -6.20
CA GLN A 159 2.34 13.88 -5.97
C GLN A 159 1.13 14.39 -6.75
N TYR A 160 0.23 15.07 -6.05
CA TYR A 160 -1.02 15.62 -6.59
C TYR A 160 -1.04 17.14 -6.43
N PRO A 161 -1.54 17.92 -7.40
CA PRO A 161 -1.59 19.38 -7.30
C PRO A 161 -2.44 19.88 -6.13
N SER A 162 -3.44 19.08 -5.72
CA SER A 162 -4.33 19.40 -4.61
C SER A 162 -3.72 19.16 -3.23
N SER A 163 -2.44 18.77 -3.13
CA SER A 163 -1.75 18.57 -1.86
C SER A 163 -0.28 18.93 -2.00
N PRO A 164 0.29 19.70 -1.06
CA PRO A 164 1.73 19.98 -1.07
C PRO A 164 2.56 18.74 -0.71
N TYR A 165 1.94 17.67 -0.23
CA TYR A 165 2.62 16.48 0.29
C TYR A 165 2.69 15.33 -0.72
N VAL A 166 3.73 14.52 -0.59
CA VAL A 166 3.89 13.28 -1.36
C VAL A 166 3.29 12.12 -0.56
N TYR A 167 2.36 11.41 -1.19
CA TYR A 167 1.79 10.19 -0.66
C TYR A 167 2.62 8.99 -1.11
N TYR A 168 2.92 8.09 -0.19
CA TYR A 168 3.65 6.87 -0.49
C TYR A 168 2.70 5.68 -0.40
N ASN A 169 2.60 4.89 -1.47
CA ASN A 169 2.07 3.53 -1.37
C ASN A 169 3.24 2.57 -1.17
N GLU A 170 3.16 1.72 -0.17
CA GLU A 170 4.32 0.98 0.32
C GLU A 170 3.99 -0.50 0.45
N LEU A 171 4.96 -1.32 0.04
CA LEU A 171 4.90 -2.76 0.15
C LEU A 171 6.26 -3.26 0.60
N PHE A 172 6.45 -3.41 1.91
CA PHE A 172 7.75 -3.73 2.48
C PHE A 172 7.66 -4.73 3.63
N ARG A 173 8.82 -5.30 3.97
CA ARG A 173 9.02 -6.05 5.21
C ARG A 173 9.88 -5.18 6.11
N GLU A 174 9.34 -4.78 7.24
CA GLU A 174 10.12 -4.11 8.27
C GLU A 174 11.16 -5.09 8.83
N TYR A 175 12.39 -4.62 9.00
CA TYR A 175 13.42 -5.41 9.69
C TYR A 175 13.12 -5.33 11.19
N VAL A 176 12.58 -6.42 11.74
CA VAL A 176 12.66 -6.65 13.19
C VAL A 176 14.12 -7.02 13.46
N LYS A 177 14.86 -6.13 14.13
CA LYS A 177 16.21 -6.41 14.61
C LYS A 177 16.19 -7.55 15.63
#